data_AF-A0A819W4T3-F1
#
_entry.id   AF-A0A819W4T3-F1
#
_cell.length_a   1.000
_cell.length_b   1.000
_cell.length_c   1.000
_cell.angle_alpha   90.00
_cell.angle_beta   90.00
_cell.angle_gamma   90.00
#
_symmetry.space_group_name_H-M   'P 1'
#
loop_
_entity.id
_entity.type
_entity.pdbx_description
1 polymer ?
#
loop_
_entity_poly.entity_id
_entity_poly.type
_entity_poly.pdbx_seq_one_letter_code
_entity_poly.pdbx_strand_id
1 'polypeptide(L)'
;MTTNLSEENILKLLDEAARTDPNIKIIITIKQALEYIDTTIENNHGQLKTTIYHKSAWEPNILSYESDHLRHVHASNIYTMLVRAARICSTVEDFDMEQLSAEMILLVNGYPPKFIQHHLKDFFVTHDAVRVTEYNKIIYLNVGGELISTTYGTLTYVPNTKLSFFNSWPRDNRGHIFLDLPPDLFKYFLHQLRRWSIRGDRLANAVFEPPSWKVKDEFNEMIIALVAPVQCTKYRRVDDFTRREGSGAGRSCDTNETAGWTRFVDQAGTTIINHIPESGLRLCGGGSPGWLFGVYPSILYSTTIGTMCYVSPAGTPCARIAAQAVRVTHCGAYFVFDMPVAPECPLRACSIDQPMPF
;
A
#
# COMPACT_ATOMS: atom_id res chain seq x y z
N MET A 1 -29.03 11.28 -11.41
CA MET A 1 -29.42 12.71 -11.24
C MET A 1 -29.79 12.89 -9.77
N THR A 2 -29.05 13.70 -9.02
CA THR A 2 -29.43 14.09 -7.66
C THR A 2 -30.06 15.47 -7.72
N THR A 3 -31.19 15.69 -7.05
CA THR A 3 -31.95 16.95 -7.12
C THR A 3 -32.40 17.38 -5.74
N ASN A 4 -32.46 18.70 -5.53
CA ASN A 4 -33.00 19.32 -4.31
C ASN A 4 -34.46 19.77 -4.49
N LEU A 5 -35.09 19.40 -5.62
CA LEU A 5 -36.50 19.69 -5.87
C LEU A 5 -37.39 18.91 -4.90
N SER A 6 -38.50 19.52 -4.50
CA SER A 6 -39.56 18.81 -3.78
C SER A 6 -40.12 17.67 -4.64
N GLU A 7 -40.63 16.63 -3.99
CA GLU A 7 -41.27 15.49 -4.65
C GLU A 7 -42.33 15.93 -5.68
N GLU A 8 -43.16 16.91 -5.31
CA GLU A 8 -44.21 17.46 -6.19
C GLU A 8 -43.64 18.07 -7.48
N ASN A 9 -42.50 18.78 -7.40
CA ASN A 9 -41.86 19.37 -8.56
C ASN A 9 -41.20 18.30 -9.46
N ILE A 10 -40.67 17.23 -8.85
CA ILE A 10 -40.11 16.10 -9.60
C ILE A 10 -41.22 15.36 -10.35
N LEU A 11 -42.36 15.11 -9.69
CA LEU A 11 -43.51 14.46 -10.32
C LEU A 11 -44.03 15.27 -11.52
N LYS A 12 -44.15 16.59 -11.39
CA LYS A 12 -44.56 17.47 -12.51
C LYS A 12 -43.61 17.35 -13.72
N LEU A 13 -42.30 17.38 -13.49
CA LEU A 13 -41.31 17.24 -14.56
C LEU A 13 -41.38 15.86 -15.24
N LEU A 14 -41.58 14.79 -14.46
CA LEU A 14 -41.69 13.44 -15.00
C LEU A 14 -43.00 13.25 -15.78
N ASP A 15 -44.10 13.85 -15.33
CA ASP A 15 -45.37 13.84 -16.05
C ASP A 15 -45.30 14.62 -17.37
N GLU A 16 -44.61 15.76 -17.41
CA GLU A 16 -44.34 16.51 -18.64
C GLU A 16 -43.49 15.70 -19.62
N ALA A 17 -42.42 15.07 -19.12
CA ALA A 17 -41.57 14.20 -19.93
C ALA A 17 -42.34 13.00 -20.49
N ALA A 18 -43.22 12.37 -19.70
CA ALA A 18 -44.04 11.24 -20.12
C ALA A 18 -45.03 11.59 -21.25
N ARG A 19 -45.37 12.88 -21.43
CA ARG A 19 -46.26 13.35 -22.49
C ARG A 19 -45.54 13.69 -23.80
N THR A 20 -44.21 13.66 -23.81
CA THR A 20 -43.41 14.11 -24.97
C THR A 20 -43.44 13.11 -26.13
N ASP A 21 -43.45 11.80 -25.86
CA ASP A 21 -43.52 10.75 -26.87
C ASP A 21 -44.59 9.71 -26.49
N PRO A 22 -45.62 9.48 -27.33
CA PRO A 22 -46.69 8.53 -27.03
C PRO A 22 -46.22 7.06 -26.93
N ASN A 23 -45.03 6.73 -27.42
CA ASN A 23 -44.46 5.39 -27.37
C ASN A 23 -43.59 5.14 -26.12
N ILE A 24 -43.26 6.19 -25.36
CA ILE A 24 -42.39 6.07 -24.18
C ILE A 24 -43.24 6.23 -22.92
N LYS A 25 -43.33 5.15 -22.12
CA LYS A 25 -43.99 5.18 -20.81
C LYS A 25 -42.95 5.34 -19.71
N ILE A 26 -43.05 6.42 -18.95
CA ILE A 26 -42.26 6.62 -17.73
C ILE A 26 -43.06 6.02 -16.56
N ILE A 27 -42.46 5.06 -15.85
CA ILE A 27 -43.03 4.47 -14.64
C ILE A 27 -42.25 5.03 -13.44
N ILE A 28 -42.97 5.62 -12.50
CA ILE A 28 -42.38 6.25 -11.31
C ILE A 28 -42.67 5.35 -10.10
N THR A 29 -41.63 4.93 -9.40
CA THR A 29 -41.77 4.19 -8.14
C THR A 29 -40.82 4.74 -7.09
N ILE A 30 -41.35 5.04 -5.90
CA ILE A 30 -40.55 5.41 -4.74
C ILE A 30 -40.26 4.15 -3.95
N LYS A 31 -38.98 3.81 -3.80
CA LYS A 31 -38.52 2.64 -3.06
C LYS A 31 -37.27 2.98 -2.26
N GLN A 32 -37.04 2.24 -1.18
CA GLN A 32 -35.80 2.32 -0.40
C GLN A 32 -34.62 1.68 -1.14
N ALA A 33 -34.90 0.69 -2.00
CA ALA A 33 -33.95 0.06 -2.90
C ALA A 33 -34.42 0.18 -4.36
N LEU A 34 -33.49 0.52 -5.25
CA LEU A 34 -33.72 0.68 -6.69
C LEU A 34 -32.75 -0.19 -7.48
N GLU A 35 -33.27 -0.92 -8.45
CA GLU A 35 -32.50 -1.76 -9.37
C GLU A 35 -32.29 -0.99 -10.67
N TYR A 36 -31.04 -0.86 -11.12
CA TYR A 36 -30.70 -0.20 -12.38
C TYR A 36 -29.56 -0.92 -13.10
N ILE A 37 -29.87 -1.44 -14.29
CA ILE A 37 -28.98 -2.24 -15.14
C ILE A 37 -28.47 -3.49 -14.38
N ASP A 38 -27.35 -3.33 -13.70
CA ASP A 38 -26.53 -4.36 -13.07
C ASP A 38 -26.28 -4.06 -11.58
N THR A 39 -26.90 -2.99 -11.06
CA THR A 39 -26.67 -2.50 -9.70
C THR A 39 -28.00 -2.35 -8.96
N THR A 40 -28.05 -2.86 -7.74
CA THR A 40 -29.07 -2.49 -6.75
C THR A 40 -28.50 -1.39 -5.88
N ILE A 41 -29.24 -0.29 -5.71
CA ILE A 41 -28.89 0.86 -4.88
C ILE A 41 -29.88 0.93 -3.73
N GLU A 42 -29.41 0.79 -2.50
CA GLU A 42 -30.22 0.86 -1.29
C GLU A 42 -29.84 2.10 -0.47
N ASN A 43 -30.84 2.81 0.05
CA ASN A 43 -30.62 3.92 0.96
C ASN A 43 -30.73 3.46 2.42
N ASN A 44 -29.59 3.40 3.09
CA ASN A 44 -29.44 3.06 4.50
C ASN A 44 -29.27 4.35 5.32
N HIS A 45 -30.39 4.96 5.71
CA HIS A 45 -30.41 6.16 6.57
C HIS A 45 -29.54 7.32 6.07
N GLY A 46 -29.52 7.54 4.75
CA GLY A 46 -28.73 8.60 4.11
C GLY A 46 -27.38 8.15 3.55
N GLN A 47 -26.98 6.90 3.77
CA GLN A 47 -25.83 6.29 3.11
C GLN A 47 -26.30 5.35 1.99
N LEU A 48 -25.80 5.56 0.78
CA LEU A 48 -26.10 4.69 -0.35
C LEU A 48 -25.22 3.44 -0.28
N LYS A 49 -25.85 2.27 -0.26
CA LYS A 49 -25.22 0.96 -0.39
C LYS A 49 -25.52 0.41 -1.78
N THR A 50 -24.53 -0.15 -2.44
CA THR A 50 -24.66 -0.75 -3.78
C THR A 50 -24.26 -2.21 -3.78
N THR A 51 -25.03 -3.05 -4.48
CA THR A 51 -24.75 -4.47 -4.71
C THR A 51 -25.03 -4.84 -6.17
N ILE A 52 -24.55 -6.00 -6.62
CA ILE A 52 -24.86 -6.48 -7.98
C ILE A 52 -26.34 -6.89 -8.04
N TYR A 53 -27.01 -6.43 -9.08
CA TYR A 53 -28.36 -6.89 -9.41
C TYR A 53 -28.31 -8.07 -10.36
N HIS A 54 -28.87 -9.21 -9.93
CA HIS A 54 -29.10 -10.38 -10.77
C HIS A 54 -30.57 -10.41 -11.18
N LYS A 55 -30.83 -10.27 -12.48
CA LYS A 55 -32.20 -10.27 -13.03
C LYS A 55 -32.87 -11.61 -12.74
N SER A 56 -34.15 -11.62 -12.44
CA SER A 56 -34.90 -12.86 -12.15
C SER A 56 -34.94 -13.85 -13.33
N ALA A 57 -34.80 -13.36 -14.56
CA ALA A 57 -34.70 -14.17 -15.78
C ALA A 57 -33.24 -14.54 -16.14
N TRP A 58 -32.27 -14.20 -15.30
CA TRP A 58 -30.87 -14.51 -15.55
C TRP A 58 -30.59 -15.98 -15.25
N GLU A 59 -29.93 -16.65 -16.20
CA GLU A 59 -29.43 -18.02 -16.03
C GLU A 59 -27.92 -17.98 -15.78
N PRO A 60 -27.37 -18.89 -14.96
CA PRO A 60 -25.93 -18.96 -14.69
C PRO A 60 -25.14 -19.57 -15.85
N ASN A 61 -25.59 -19.39 -17.09
CA ASN A 61 -24.96 -19.90 -18.29
C ASN A 61 -23.95 -18.87 -18.81
N ILE A 62 -22.67 -19.17 -18.66
CA ILE A 62 -21.57 -18.39 -19.22
C ILE A 62 -20.83 -19.24 -20.26
N LEU A 63 -19.72 -18.73 -20.78
CA LEU A 63 -18.88 -19.49 -21.70
C LEU A 63 -18.41 -20.81 -21.07
N SER A 64 -18.89 -21.95 -21.56
CA SER A 64 -18.42 -23.26 -21.08
C SER A 64 -16.91 -23.43 -21.23
N TYR A 65 -16.26 -24.02 -20.23
CA TYR A 65 -14.81 -24.29 -20.27
C TYR A 65 -14.40 -25.29 -21.35
N GLU A 66 -15.34 -26.14 -21.79
CA GLU A 66 -15.14 -27.12 -22.85
C GLU A 66 -15.21 -26.51 -24.26
N SER A 67 -15.66 -25.26 -24.38
CA SER A 67 -15.68 -24.58 -25.67
C SER A 67 -14.25 -24.34 -26.21
N ASP A 68 -14.11 -24.29 -27.53
CA ASP A 68 -12.82 -24.19 -28.23
C ASP A 68 -12.25 -22.76 -28.24
N HIS A 69 -12.46 -22.01 -27.16
CA HIS A 69 -11.93 -20.66 -27.00
C HIS A 69 -10.53 -20.71 -26.37
N LEU A 70 -9.73 -19.70 -26.69
CA LEU A 70 -8.40 -19.57 -26.12
C LEU A 70 -8.49 -19.43 -24.58
N ARG A 71 -7.55 -20.04 -23.85
CA ARG A 71 -7.57 -20.05 -22.37
C ARG A 71 -7.57 -18.67 -21.72
N HIS A 72 -7.02 -17.66 -22.38
CA HIS A 72 -7.08 -16.29 -21.89
C HIS A 72 -8.51 -15.70 -21.91
N VAL A 73 -9.40 -16.16 -22.80
CA VAL A 73 -10.82 -15.74 -22.84
C VAL A 73 -11.54 -16.27 -21.60
N HIS A 74 -11.31 -17.54 -21.27
CA HIS A 74 -11.83 -18.13 -20.03
C HIS A 74 -11.32 -17.42 -18.78
N ALA A 75 -10.02 -17.06 -18.75
CA ALA A 75 -9.44 -16.28 -17.67
C ALA A 75 -10.06 -14.86 -17.59
N SER A 76 -10.34 -14.24 -18.73
CA SER A 76 -10.99 -12.93 -18.81
C SER A 76 -12.40 -12.94 -18.22
N ASN A 77 -13.16 -14.02 -18.37
CA ASN A 77 -14.47 -14.16 -17.70
C ASN A 77 -14.33 -14.08 -16.18
N ILE A 78 -13.38 -14.82 -15.58
CA ILE A 78 -13.13 -14.78 -14.13
C ILE A 78 -12.76 -13.35 -13.71
N TYR A 79 -11.80 -12.74 -14.41
CA TYR A 79 -11.33 -11.39 -14.11
C TYR A 79 -12.45 -10.35 -14.17
N THR A 80 -13.26 -10.39 -15.23
CA THR A 80 -14.35 -9.42 -15.44
C THR A 80 -15.47 -9.56 -14.41
N MET A 81 -15.81 -10.78 -14.00
CA MET A 81 -16.76 -11.02 -12.91
C MET A 81 -16.28 -10.38 -11.60
N LEU A 82 -15.01 -10.56 -11.25
CA LEU A 82 -14.42 -10.00 -10.02
C LEU A 82 -14.29 -8.48 -10.07
N VAL A 83 -13.84 -7.91 -11.21
CA VAL A 83 -13.78 -6.45 -11.38
C VAL A 83 -15.17 -5.83 -11.28
N ARG A 84 -16.19 -6.48 -11.84
CA ARG A 84 -17.59 -6.03 -11.73
C ARG A 84 -18.04 -6.01 -10.27
N ALA A 85 -17.80 -7.08 -9.52
CA ALA A 85 -18.09 -7.14 -8.09
C ALA A 85 -17.34 -6.05 -7.32
N ALA A 86 -16.03 -5.90 -7.53
CA ALA A 86 -15.21 -4.92 -6.82
C ALA A 86 -15.62 -3.47 -7.10
N ARG A 87 -16.17 -3.19 -8.28
CA ARG A 87 -16.64 -1.85 -8.67
C ARG A 87 -18.03 -1.53 -8.16
N ILE A 88 -18.91 -2.54 -8.07
CA ILE A 88 -20.33 -2.35 -7.76
C ILE A 88 -20.59 -2.52 -6.26
N CYS A 89 -19.97 -3.48 -5.60
CA CYS A 89 -20.24 -3.76 -4.19
C CYS A 89 -19.66 -2.66 -3.29
N SER A 90 -20.50 -2.10 -2.43
CA SER A 90 -20.10 -1.07 -1.46
C SER A 90 -19.36 -1.64 -0.26
N THR A 91 -19.63 -2.90 0.12
CA THR A 91 -18.96 -3.56 1.25
C THR A 91 -18.20 -4.79 0.81
N VAL A 92 -17.23 -5.19 1.63
CA VAL A 92 -16.40 -6.36 1.38
C VAL A 92 -17.22 -7.65 1.50
N GLU A 93 -18.20 -7.68 2.39
CA GLU A 93 -19.10 -8.82 2.56
C GLU A 93 -19.95 -9.05 1.30
N ASP A 94 -20.49 -7.99 0.69
CA ASP A 94 -21.25 -8.11 -0.55
C ASP A 94 -20.35 -8.55 -1.71
N PHE A 95 -19.10 -8.04 -1.77
CA PHE A 95 -18.11 -8.50 -2.74
C PHE A 95 -17.81 -10.00 -2.60
N ASP A 96 -17.64 -10.47 -1.38
CA ASP A 96 -17.35 -11.88 -1.09
C ASP A 96 -18.51 -12.80 -1.47
N MET A 97 -19.75 -12.38 -1.22
CA MET A 97 -20.93 -13.11 -1.67
C MET A 97 -20.97 -13.21 -3.20
N GLU A 98 -20.64 -12.14 -3.91
CA GLU A 98 -20.54 -12.14 -5.37
C GLU A 98 -19.36 -12.97 -5.89
N GLN A 99 -18.23 -12.99 -5.18
CA GLN A 99 -17.11 -13.89 -5.50
C GLN A 99 -17.55 -15.36 -5.38
N LEU A 100 -18.23 -15.73 -4.29
CA LEU A 100 -18.74 -17.09 -4.10
C LEU A 100 -19.74 -17.48 -5.17
N SER A 101 -20.64 -16.56 -5.54
CA SER A 101 -21.58 -16.74 -6.66
C SER A 101 -20.82 -16.96 -7.97
N ALA A 102 -19.81 -16.15 -8.26
CA ALA A 102 -18.96 -16.29 -9.45
C ALA A 102 -18.23 -17.64 -9.51
N GLU A 103 -17.67 -18.09 -8.39
CA GLU A 103 -17.04 -19.41 -8.27
C GLU A 103 -18.02 -20.54 -8.59
N MET A 104 -19.25 -20.47 -8.05
CA MET A 104 -20.29 -21.46 -8.32
C MET A 104 -20.70 -21.48 -9.80
N ILE A 105 -20.88 -20.31 -10.41
CA ILE A 105 -21.20 -20.18 -11.84
C ILE A 105 -20.11 -20.84 -12.70
N LEU A 106 -18.84 -20.54 -12.41
CA LEU A 106 -17.70 -21.12 -13.14
C LEU A 106 -17.68 -22.65 -13.02
N LEU A 107 -17.90 -23.19 -11.82
CA LEU A 107 -17.94 -24.64 -11.58
C LEU A 107 -19.07 -25.32 -12.37
N VAL A 108 -20.27 -24.74 -12.38
CA VAL A 108 -21.42 -25.25 -13.15
C VAL A 108 -21.15 -25.23 -14.66
N ASN A 109 -20.33 -24.29 -15.14
CA ASN A 109 -19.92 -24.19 -16.55
C ASN A 109 -18.63 -24.98 -16.88
N GLY A 110 -18.24 -25.92 -16.01
CA GLY A 110 -17.17 -26.89 -16.27
C GLY A 110 -15.74 -26.37 -16.04
N TYR A 111 -15.56 -25.21 -15.41
CA TYR A 111 -14.22 -24.69 -15.13
C TYR A 111 -13.49 -25.53 -14.07
N PRO A 112 -12.23 -25.95 -14.31
CA PRO A 112 -11.48 -26.72 -13.33
C PRO A 112 -11.20 -25.91 -12.04
N PRO A 113 -11.37 -26.49 -10.83
CA PRO A 113 -11.13 -25.79 -9.57
C PRO A 113 -9.72 -25.18 -9.46
N LYS A 114 -8.69 -25.88 -9.97
CA LYS A 114 -7.31 -25.36 -10.00
C LYS A 114 -7.17 -24.12 -10.87
N PHE A 115 -7.87 -24.09 -12.01
CA PHE A 115 -7.87 -22.94 -12.93
C PHE A 115 -8.56 -21.74 -12.28
N ILE A 116 -9.71 -21.96 -11.65
CA ILE A 116 -10.46 -20.94 -10.90
C ILE A 116 -9.59 -20.35 -9.77
N GLN A 117 -9.04 -21.21 -8.91
CA GLN A 117 -8.21 -20.79 -7.76
C GLN A 117 -6.97 -20.00 -8.19
N HIS A 118 -6.30 -20.42 -9.27
CA HIS A 118 -5.15 -19.71 -9.80
C HIS A 118 -5.51 -18.27 -10.20
N HIS A 119 -6.55 -18.09 -11.01
CA HIS A 119 -6.95 -16.77 -11.49
C HIS A 119 -7.55 -15.88 -10.40
N LEU A 120 -8.25 -16.44 -9.42
CA LEU A 120 -8.68 -15.68 -8.26
C LEU A 120 -7.48 -15.18 -7.44
N LYS A 121 -6.49 -16.05 -7.18
CA LYS A 121 -5.27 -15.66 -6.46
C LYS A 121 -4.55 -14.54 -7.20
N ASP A 122 -4.37 -14.68 -8.51
CA ASP A 122 -3.72 -13.68 -9.34
C ASP A 122 -4.48 -12.34 -9.31
N PHE A 123 -5.82 -12.36 -9.31
CA PHE A 123 -6.63 -11.14 -9.16
C PHE A 123 -6.33 -10.39 -7.85
N PHE A 124 -6.32 -11.09 -6.71
CA PHE A 124 -6.04 -10.47 -5.41
C PHE A 124 -4.60 -9.92 -5.33
N VAL A 125 -3.62 -10.68 -5.81
CA VAL A 125 -2.21 -10.26 -5.80
C VAL A 125 -1.99 -9.03 -6.68
N THR A 126 -2.58 -8.99 -7.88
CA THR A 126 -2.43 -7.87 -8.82
C THR A 126 -3.08 -6.57 -8.33
N HIS A 127 -4.05 -6.66 -7.43
CA HIS A 127 -4.78 -5.51 -6.87
C HIS A 127 -4.40 -5.19 -5.42
N ASP A 128 -3.34 -5.81 -4.89
CA ASP A 128 -2.90 -5.63 -3.49
C ASP A 128 -4.04 -5.84 -2.46
N ALA A 129 -4.88 -6.84 -2.73
CA ALA A 129 -6.07 -7.16 -1.93
C ALA A 129 -5.93 -8.54 -1.26
N VAL A 130 -6.68 -8.76 -0.18
CA VAL A 130 -6.69 -10.01 0.60
C VAL A 130 -8.13 -10.51 0.74
N ARG A 131 -8.35 -11.83 0.61
CA ARG A 131 -9.66 -12.46 0.83
C ARG A 131 -10.11 -12.31 2.29
N VAL A 132 -11.40 -12.13 2.56
CA VAL A 132 -11.91 -12.01 3.94
C VAL A 132 -11.65 -13.28 4.75
N THR A 133 -11.77 -14.46 4.13
CA THR A 133 -11.48 -15.74 4.79
C THR A 133 -10.02 -15.84 5.25
N GLU A 134 -9.09 -15.30 4.47
CA GLU A 134 -7.69 -15.20 4.87
C GLU A 134 -7.48 -14.08 5.90
N TYR A 135 -8.16 -12.94 5.75
CA TYR A 135 -8.13 -11.81 6.68
C TYR A 135 -8.59 -12.21 8.09
N ASN A 136 -9.63 -13.03 8.20
CA ASN A 136 -10.21 -13.49 9.45
C ASN A 136 -9.52 -14.75 10.03
N LYS A 137 -8.52 -15.29 9.34
CA LYS A 137 -7.77 -16.45 9.81
C LYS A 137 -7.12 -16.14 11.16
N ILE A 138 -7.41 -16.98 12.15
CA ILE A 138 -6.82 -16.87 13.49
C ILE A 138 -5.36 -17.29 13.43
N ILE A 139 -4.49 -16.43 13.94
CA ILE A 139 -3.05 -16.61 14.10
C ILE A 139 -2.73 -16.67 15.59
N TYR A 140 -1.96 -17.68 15.99
CA TYR A 140 -1.48 -17.86 17.35
C TYR A 140 -0.01 -17.42 17.44
N LEU A 141 0.26 -16.54 18.39
CA LEU A 141 1.56 -15.94 18.68
C LEU A 141 1.98 -16.35 20.10
N ASN A 142 3.16 -16.90 20.26
CA ASN A 142 3.80 -17.10 21.55
C ASN A 142 4.71 -15.89 21.82
N VAL A 143 4.26 -14.96 22.65
CA VAL A 143 4.96 -13.72 22.97
C VAL A 143 5.53 -13.83 24.36
N GLY A 144 6.86 -13.88 24.51
CA GLY A 144 7.53 -13.97 25.80
C GLY A 144 7.11 -15.18 26.65
N GLY A 145 6.59 -16.24 26.03
CA GLY A 145 6.03 -17.42 26.71
C GLY A 145 4.52 -17.41 26.90
N GLU A 146 3.83 -16.31 26.59
CA GLU A 146 2.37 -16.21 26.67
C GLU A 146 1.73 -16.40 25.29
N LEU A 147 0.72 -17.28 25.22
CA LEU A 147 0.00 -17.54 23.97
C LEU A 147 -1.10 -16.50 23.74
N ILE A 148 -0.96 -15.69 22.70
CA ILE A 148 -1.88 -14.64 22.28
C ILE A 148 -2.42 -14.98 20.89
N SER A 149 -3.73 -14.92 20.70
CA SER A 149 -4.38 -15.11 19.39
C SER A 149 -4.85 -13.79 18.79
N THR A 150 -4.76 -13.65 17.47
CA THR A 150 -5.31 -12.52 16.71
C THR A 150 -5.68 -12.93 15.29
N THR A 151 -6.14 -12.02 14.43
CA THR A 151 -6.42 -12.32 13.02
C THR A 151 -5.26 -11.92 12.11
N TYR A 152 -5.14 -12.59 10.96
CA TYR A 152 -4.21 -12.22 9.88
C TYR A 152 -4.35 -10.73 9.54
N GLY A 153 -5.58 -10.27 9.35
CA GLY A 153 -5.89 -8.89 9.00
C GLY A 153 -5.41 -7.86 10.02
N THR A 154 -5.42 -8.20 11.31
CA THR A 154 -4.86 -7.33 12.35
C THR A 154 -3.34 -7.20 12.21
N LEU A 155 -2.64 -8.30 11.93
CA LEU A 155 -1.18 -8.31 11.79
C LEU A 155 -0.69 -7.68 10.49
N THR A 156 -1.48 -7.76 9.43
CA THR A 156 -1.17 -7.14 8.13
C THR A 156 -1.80 -5.76 7.95
N TYR A 157 -2.43 -5.20 9.00
CA TYR A 157 -3.11 -3.91 8.91
C TYR A 157 -2.17 -2.76 8.52
N VAL A 158 -0.94 -2.78 9.03
CA VAL A 158 0.12 -1.85 8.60
C VAL A 158 0.99 -2.56 7.58
N PRO A 159 0.84 -2.27 6.27
CA PRO A 159 1.57 -2.97 5.21
C PRO A 159 3.05 -2.59 5.22
N ASN A 160 3.89 -3.44 4.64
CA ASN A 160 5.33 -3.22 4.48
C ASN A 160 6.11 -3.11 5.80
N THR A 161 5.58 -3.70 6.87
CA THR A 161 6.21 -3.76 8.19
C THR A 161 6.74 -5.16 8.47
N LYS A 162 7.69 -5.31 9.40
CA LYS A 162 8.11 -6.65 9.85
C LYS A 162 6.93 -7.49 10.32
N LEU A 163 5.95 -6.88 10.98
CA LEU A 163 4.70 -7.52 11.42
C LEU A 163 3.93 -8.13 10.24
N SER A 164 3.82 -7.44 9.11
CA SER A 164 3.14 -7.97 7.92
C SER A 164 3.83 -9.20 7.31
N PHE A 165 5.14 -9.37 7.57
CA PHE A 165 5.93 -10.52 7.11
C PHE A 165 6.12 -11.60 8.18
N PHE A 166 5.18 -11.70 9.14
CA PHE A 166 5.23 -12.62 10.28
C PHE A 166 5.39 -14.10 9.88
N ASN A 167 5.04 -14.49 8.66
CA ASN A 167 5.23 -15.87 8.18
C ASN A 167 6.71 -16.31 8.17
N SER A 168 7.64 -15.35 8.11
CA SER A 168 9.09 -15.59 8.15
C SER A 168 9.67 -15.68 9.57
N TRP A 169 8.87 -15.44 10.60
CA TRP A 169 9.32 -15.40 11.98
C TRP A 169 9.57 -16.81 12.56
N PRO A 170 10.45 -16.91 13.56
CA PRO A 170 10.74 -18.18 14.22
C PRO A 170 9.48 -18.79 14.83
N ARG A 171 9.48 -20.12 14.96
CA ARG A 171 8.38 -20.86 15.57
C ARG A 171 8.83 -21.58 16.83
N ASP A 172 7.93 -21.70 17.80
CA ASP A 172 8.14 -22.51 18.98
C ASP A 172 8.02 -24.02 18.67
N ASN A 173 8.25 -24.85 19.68
CA ASN A 173 8.14 -26.32 19.57
C ASN A 173 6.72 -26.82 19.24
N ARG A 174 5.70 -25.97 19.30
CA ARG A 174 4.30 -26.26 18.96
C ARG A 174 3.91 -25.68 17.59
N GLY A 175 4.83 -25.01 16.90
CA GLY A 175 4.60 -24.42 15.59
C GLY A 175 3.95 -23.03 15.62
N HIS A 176 3.73 -22.43 16.79
CA HIS A 176 3.26 -21.06 16.91
C HIS A 176 4.40 -20.09 16.63
N ILE A 177 4.07 -18.90 16.14
CA ILE A 177 5.06 -17.85 15.88
C ILE A 177 5.60 -17.35 17.20
N PHE A 178 6.92 -17.38 17.39
CA PHE A 178 7.57 -16.98 18.63
C PHE A 178 8.11 -15.56 18.55
N LEU A 179 7.83 -14.77 19.58
CA LEU A 179 8.27 -13.40 19.75
C LEU A 179 8.91 -13.23 21.12
N ASP A 180 10.20 -12.91 21.13
CA ASP A 180 10.93 -12.58 22.36
C ASP A 180 10.69 -11.12 22.75
N LEU A 181 9.45 -10.82 23.17
CA LEU A 181 8.98 -9.48 23.50
C LEU A 181 8.14 -9.50 24.79
N PRO A 182 8.04 -8.37 25.51
CA PRO A 182 7.18 -8.26 26.69
C PRO A 182 5.70 -8.49 26.35
N PRO A 183 5.03 -9.52 26.93
CA PRO A 183 3.66 -9.87 26.55
C PRO A 183 2.65 -8.75 26.80
N ASP A 184 2.78 -8.03 27.91
CA ASP A 184 1.82 -7.00 28.32
C ASP A 184 1.88 -5.76 27.41
N LEU A 185 3.08 -5.33 27.02
CA LEU A 185 3.25 -4.26 26.04
C LEU A 185 2.71 -4.68 24.67
N PHE A 186 2.97 -5.93 24.26
CA PHE A 186 2.46 -6.47 23.00
C PHE A 186 0.94 -6.52 22.95
N LYS A 187 0.26 -6.87 24.06
CA LYS A 187 -1.21 -6.81 24.14
C LYS A 187 -1.74 -5.39 23.92
N TYR A 188 -1.07 -4.38 24.50
CA TYR A 188 -1.46 -2.97 24.33
C TYR A 188 -1.29 -2.51 22.88
N PHE A 189 -0.17 -2.88 22.26
CA PHE A 189 0.07 -2.67 20.84
C PHE A 189 -1.00 -3.33 19.96
N LEU A 190 -1.29 -4.61 20.21
CA LEU A 190 -2.24 -5.38 19.45
C LEU A 190 -3.67 -4.83 19.59
N HIS A 191 -4.03 -4.31 20.76
CA HIS A 191 -5.31 -3.64 20.97
C HIS A 191 -5.45 -2.38 20.09
N GLN A 192 -4.38 -1.60 19.93
CA GLN A 192 -4.39 -0.42 19.04
C GLN A 192 -4.58 -0.82 17.58
N LEU A 193 -3.89 -1.87 17.11
CA LEU A 193 -4.08 -2.40 15.76
C LEU A 193 -5.51 -2.87 15.50
N ARG A 194 -6.10 -3.60 16.46
CA ARG A 194 -7.50 -4.05 16.38
C ARG A 194 -8.47 -2.87 16.28
N ARG A 195 -8.26 -1.83 17.08
CA ARG A 195 -9.10 -0.64 17.08
C ARG A 195 -9.07 0.07 15.74
N TRP A 196 -7.89 0.21 15.12
CA TRP A 196 -7.76 0.84 13.80
C TRP A 196 -8.35 -0.04 12.69
N SER A 197 -8.10 -1.36 12.74
CA SER A 197 -8.69 -2.33 11.82
C SER A 197 -10.22 -2.26 11.79
N ILE A 198 -10.87 -2.12 12.95
CA ILE A 198 -12.34 -1.99 13.05
C ILE A 198 -12.84 -0.64 12.52
N ARG A 199 -12.10 0.45 12.75
CA ARG A 199 -12.54 1.81 12.41
C ARG A 199 -12.26 2.23 10.97
N GLY A 200 -11.37 1.52 10.27
CA GLY A 200 -10.92 1.93 8.94
C GLY A 200 -10.13 3.24 8.95
N ASP A 201 -9.45 3.54 10.06
CA ASP A 201 -8.70 4.79 10.22
C ASP A 201 -7.55 4.87 9.18
N ARG A 202 -7.32 6.04 8.59
CA ARG A 202 -6.19 6.23 7.66
C ARG A 202 -4.87 6.16 8.44
N LEU A 203 -3.99 5.24 8.06
CA LEU A 203 -2.66 5.02 8.64
C LEU A 203 -1.79 6.28 8.74
N ALA A 204 -2.04 7.29 7.91
CA ALA A 204 -1.30 8.56 7.91
C ALA A 204 -1.31 9.32 9.25
N ASN A 205 -2.30 9.04 10.12
CA ASN A 205 -2.42 9.66 11.45
C ASN A 205 -2.28 8.66 12.61
N ALA A 206 -1.92 7.40 12.33
CA ALA A 206 -1.86 6.35 13.33
C ALA A 206 -0.55 6.48 14.13
N VAL A 207 -0.66 6.92 15.38
CA VAL A 207 0.46 6.99 16.34
C VAL A 207 0.24 5.93 17.41
N PHE A 208 1.24 5.07 17.61
CA PHE A 208 1.20 4.12 18.72
C PHE A 208 1.45 4.85 20.03
N GLU A 209 0.47 4.83 20.91
CA GLU A 209 0.59 5.40 22.24
C GLU A 209 1.10 4.34 23.21
N PRO A 210 2.02 4.65 24.15
CA PRO A 210 2.41 3.73 25.20
C PRO A 210 1.36 3.67 26.32
N PRO A 211 1.27 2.58 27.08
CA PRO A 211 0.31 2.46 28.19
C PRO A 211 0.63 3.40 29.37
N SER A 212 1.90 3.79 29.54
CA SER A 212 2.30 4.85 30.47
C SER A 212 3.65 5.46 30.07
N TRP A 213 3.96 6.64 30.60
CA TRP A 213 5.25 7.31 30.35
C TRP A 213 6.46 6.52 30.85
N LYS A 214 6.30 5.67 31.88
CA LYS A 214 7.39 4.90 32.50
C LYS A 214 7.94 3.81 31.59
N VAL A 215 7.09 3.26 30.72
CA VAL A 215 7.43 2.18 29.78
C VAL A 215 7.47 2.68 28.34
N LYS A 216 7.50 4.00 28.14
CA LYS A 216 7.45 4.62 26.81
C LYS A 216 8.62 4.14 25.94
N ASP A 217 9.82 4.09 26.49
CA ASP A 217 11.01 3.75 25.72
C ASP A 217 10.99 2.25 25.34
N GLU A 218 10.69 1.37 26.29
CA GLU A 218 10.54 -0.07 26.03
C GLU A 218 9.43 -0.36 25.01
N PHE A 219 8.29 0.33 25.13
CA PHE A 219 7.20 0.22 24.16
C PHE A 219 7.64 0.71 22.78
N ASN A 220 8.32 1.85 22.68
CA ASN A 220 8.81 2.38 21.40
C ASN A 220 9.82 1.44 20.74
N GLU A 221 10.76 0.86 21.49
CA GLU A 221 11.69 -0.15 20.98
C GLU A 221 10.96 -1.39 20.45
N MET A 222 9.92 -1.86 21.16
CA MET A 222 9.07 -2.95 20.68
C MET A 222 8.35 -2.56 19.37
N ILE A 223 7.80 -1.35 19.27
CA ILE A 223 7.16 -0.85 18.05
C ILE A 223 8.17 -0.77 16.90
N ILE A 224 9.39 -0.29 17.14
CA ILE A 224 10.48 -0.27 16.15
C ILE A 224 10.75 -1.70 15.67
N ALA A 225 10.87 -2.66 16.58
CA ALA A 225 11.14 -4.06 16.22
C ALA A 225 10.04 -4.69 15.34
N LEU A 226 8.78 -4.32 15.55
CA LEU A 226 7.63 -4.92 14.88
C LEU A 226 7.18 -4.16 13.63
N VAL A 227 7.22 -2.84 13.66
CA VAL A 227 6.57 -1.96 12.68
C VAL A 227 7.58 -1.27 11.77
N ALA A 228 8.87 -1.16 12.16
CA ALA A 228 9.85 -0.53 11.30
C ALA A 228 9.87 -1.21 9.91
N PRO A 229 9.75 -0.43 8.83
CA PRO A 229 9.85 -0.95 7.48
C PRO A 229 11.17 -1.72 7.30
N VAL A 230 11.16 -2.73 6.43
CA VAL A 230 12.34 -3.60 6.23
C VAL A 230 13.58 -2.78 5.87
N GLN A 231 13.42 -1.72 5.08
CA GLN A 231 14.50 -0.80 4.71
C GLN A 231 15.13 -0.04 5.89
N CYS A 232 14.42 0.10 7.01
CA CYS A 232 14.95 0.67 8.25
C CYS A 232 15.77 -0.34 9.06
N THR A 233 15.87 -1.59 8.63
CA THR A 233 16.59 -2.64 9.38
C THR A 233 17.58 -3.44 8.52
N LYS A 234 17.37 -3.46 7.21
CA LYS A 234 18.27 -4.07 6.23
C LYS A 234 18.65 -3.03 5.19
N TYR A 235 19.84 -2.48 5.35
CA TYR A 235 20.43 -1.48 4.46
C TYR A 235 21.95 -1.62 4.42
N ARG A 236 22.56 -1.08 3.37
CA ARG A 236 24.01 -0.94 3.27
C ARG A 236 24.46 0.30 4.05
N ARG A 237 25.55 0.18 4.81
CA ARG A 237 26.16 1.33 5.51
C ARG A 237 27.21 2.00 4.61
N VAL A 238 27.23 3.32 4.60
CA VAL A 238 28.24 4.14 3.92
C VAL A 238 28.86 5.07 4.95
N ASP A 239 30.15 4.88 5.20
CA ASP A 239 30.97 5.57 6.20
C ASP A 239 32.11 6.39 5.58
N ASP A 240 32.19 6.44 4.26
CA ASP A 240 33.20 7.19 3.50
C ASP A 240 33.07 8.70 3.73
N PHE A 241 33.95 9.23 4.58
CA PHE A 241 33.97 10.63 4.97
C PHE A 241 34.15 11.59 3.79
N THR A 242 34.78 11.16 2.70
CA THR A 242 35.03 12.07 1.58
C THR A 242 33.74 12.46 0.88
N ARG A 243 32.62 11.76 1.11
CA ARG A 243 31.29 12.10 0.59
C ARG A 243 30.68 13.35 1.25
N ARG A 244 31.21 13.76 2.40
CA ARG A 244 30.69 14.88 3.17
C ARG A 244 30.93 16.20 2.44
N GLU A 245 29.94 17.09 2.45
CA GLU A 245 30.07 18.47 2.00
C GLU A 245 31.22 19.17 2.73
N GLY A 246 32.05 19.90 1.98
CA GLY A 246 33.32 20.45 2.46
C GLY A 246 34.52 19.54 2.24
N SER A 247 34.31 18.25 1.92
CA SER A 247 35.40 17.39 1.43
C SER A 247 35.81 17.79 0.01
N GLY A 248 37.12 17.88 -0.19
CA GLY A 248 37.72 18.33 -1.45
C GLY A 248 37.58 17.36 -2.63
N ALA A 249 38.27 17.71 -3.71
CA ALA A 249 38.22 16.99 -4.98
C ALA A 249 38.72 15.54 -4.88
N GLY A 250 37.99 14.62 -5.52
CA GLY A 250 38.40 13.24 -5.73
C GLY A 250 38.05 12.72 -7.13
N ARG A 251 38.25 11.43 -7.36
CA ARG A 251 37.90 10.72 -8.61
C ARG A 251 36.87 9.60 -8.39
N SER A 252 36.28 9.55 -7.20
CA SER A 252 35.36 8.47 -6.84
C SER A 252 33.98 8.70 -7.45
N CYS A 253 33.25 7.63 -7.71
CA CYS A 253 31.90 7.67 -8.28
C CYS A 253 31.08 6.43 -7.91
N ASP A 254 29.77 6.52 -8.06
CA ASP A 254 28.81 5.53 -7.59
C ASP A 254 28.41 4.51 -8.68
N THR A 255 29.19 4.38 -9.77
CA THR A 255 28.89 3.44 -10.88
C THR A 255 29.12 1.98 -10.52
N ASN A 256 29.99 1.71 -9.55
CA ASN A 256 30.29 0.36 -9.07
C ASN A 256 29.57 0.04 -7.75
N GLU A 257 28.71 0.95 -7.29
CA GLU A 257 27.90 0.74 -6.09
C GLU A 257 26.72 -0.18 -6.41
N THR A 258 26.23 -0.89 -5.40
CA THR A 258 25.03 -1.73 -5.55
C THR A 258 23.78 -0.88 -5.30
N ALA A 259 22.79 -0.98 -6.18
CA ALA A 259 21.50 -0.34 -5.95
C ALA A 259 20.80 -0.91 -4.72
N GLY A 260 20.03 -0.06 -4.04
CA GLY A 260 19.20 -0.43 -2.91
C GLY A 260 19.34 0.50 -1.72
N TRP A 261 18.65 0.11 -0.64
CA TRP A 261 18.60 0.85 0.61
C TRP A 261 19.97 1.04 1.25
N THR A 262 20.35 2.31 1.42
CA THR A 262 21.64 2.76 1.91
C THR A 262 21.45 3.77 3.05
N ARG A 263 22.28 3.69 4.09
CA ARG A 263 22.35 4.62 5.20
C ARG A 263 23.75 5.25 5.27
N PHE A 264 23.80 6.58 5.28
CA PHE A 264 25.02 7.33 5.60
C PHE A 264 25.22 7.34 7.11
N VAL A 265 26.43 7.02 7.54
CA VAL A 265 26.78 6.87 8.96
C VAL A 265 28.12 7.52 9.26
N ASP A 266 28.37 7.73 10.54
CA ASP A 266 29.68 8.11 11.06
C ASP A 266 30.22 9.37 10.35
N GLN A 267 31.45 9.32 9.84
CA GLN A 267 32.10 10.46 9.22
C GLN A 267 31.56 10.78 7.81
N ALA A 268 30.78 9.90 7.18
CA ALA A 268 30.17 10.20 5.89
C ALA A 268 29.11 11.31 5.96
N GLY A 269 28.45 11.47 7.11
CA GLY A 269 27.26 12.30 7.21
C GLY A 269 26.04 11.49 7.66
N THR A 270 24.92 12.17 7.90
CA THR A 270 23.64 11.54 8.25
C THR A 270 22.63 11.55 7.11
N THR A 271 22.74 12.51 6.17
CA THR A 271 21.78 12.69 5.07
C THR A 271 22.47 13.05 3.76
N ILE A 272 21.76 12.93 2.63
CA ILE A 272 22.19 13.52 1.34
C ILE A 272 21.84 15.00 1.36
N ILE A 273 22.73 15.87 0.87
CA ILE A 273 22.41 17.30 0.76
C ILE A 273 21.13 17.51 -0.06
N ASN A 274 20.22 18.37 0.41
CA ASN A 274 18.97 18.72 -0.31
C ASN A 274 19.03 20.12 -0.94
N HIS A 275 20.24 20.64 -1.11
CA HIS A 275 20.54 21.88 -1.78
C HIS A 275 21.59 21.65 -2.85
N ILE A 276 21.68 22.59 -3.79
CA ILE A 276 22.68 22.54 -4.86
C ILE A 276 24.06 22.76 -4.21
N PRO A 277 25.05 21.88 -4.43
CA PRO A 277 26.39 22.08 -3.90
C PRO A 277 27.03 23.38 -4.42
N GLU A 278 27.35 24.32 -3.54
CA GLU A 278 27.65 25.72 -3.87
C GLU A 278 28.91 25.92 -4.75
N SER A 279 29.87 24.99 -4.73
CA SER A 279 31.09 25.06 -5.58
C SER A 279 31.04 24.19 -6.84
N GLY A 280 29.87 23.61 -7.14
CA GLY A 280 29.51 23.01 -8.43
C GLY A 280 30.18 21.67 -8.78
N LEU A 281 31.50 21.61 -8.90
CA LEU A 281 32.22 20.42 -9.38
C LEU A 281 33.34 20.04 -8.42
N ARG A 282 33.79 18.78 -8.53
CA ARG A 282 34.95 18.28 -7.79
C ARG A 282 34.84 18.45 -6.27
N LEU A 283 33.66 18.16 -5.74
CA LEU A 283 33.37 18.15 -4.30
C LEU A 283 32.95 16.75 -3.86
N CYS A 284 32.93 16.54 -2.54
CA CYS A 284 32.38 15.31 -1.94
C CYS A 284 33.10 14.05 -2.45
N GLY A 285 34.42 14.19 -2.72
CA GLY A 285 35.29 13.12 -3.20
C GLY A 285 35.00 12.64 -4.63
N GLY A 286 34.05 13.28 -5.33
CA GLY A 286 33.67 12.95 -6.70
C GLY A 286 34.01 14.07 -7.68
N GLY A 287 33.78 13.81 -8.98
CA GLY A 287 33.92 14.82 -10.03
C GLY A 287 32.64 15.61 -10.26
N SER A 288 31.48 14.96 -10.12
CA SER A 288 30.14 15.53 -10.26
C SER A 288 29.32 15.21 -9.01
N PRO A 289 29.25 16.15 -8.05
CA PRO A 289 28.52 15.94 -6.80
C PRO A 289 27.02 15.89 -7.07
N GLY A 290 26.37 14.95 -6.40
CA GLY A 290 24.95 14.74 -6.45
C GLY A 290 24.24 15.23 -5.19
N TRP A 291 23.02 15.71 -5.36
CA TRP A 291 22.13 16.20 -4.31
C TRP A 291 20.71 15.69 -4.51
N LEU A 292 19.94 15.67 -3.44
CA LEU A 292 18.55 15.25 -3.44
C LEU A 292 17.64 16.41 -3.81
N PHE A 293 17.04 16.36 -5.01
CA PHE A 293 15.93 17.22 -5.37
C PHE A 293 14.61 16.61 -4.91
N GLY A 294 14.11 17.09 -3.76
CA GLY A 294 12.88 16.60 -3.16
C GLY A 294 12.75 17.04 -1.70
N VAL A 295 11.75 16.47 -1.02
CA VAL A 295 11.49 16.76 0.40
C VAL A 295 11.73 15.49 1.23
N TYR A 296 12.41 15.66 2.36
CA TYR A 296 12.60 14.61 3.34
C TYR A 296 11.26 14.23 4.00
N PRO A 297 11.00 12.94 4.25
CA PRO A 297 9.80 12.51 4.96
C PRO A 297 9.84 13.04 6.40
N SER A 298 8.79 13.77 6.82
CA SER A 298 8.64 14.22 8.21
C SER A 298 7.95 13.18 9.08
N ILE A 299 7.06 12.36 8.50
CA ILE A 299 6.30 11.33 9.23
C ILE A 299 7.18 10.09 9.42
N LEU A 300 7.26 9.58 10.65
CA LEU A 300 7.98 8.34 10.97
C LEU A 300 7.53 7.18 10.08
N TYR A 301 8.48 6.43 9.53
CA TYR A 301 8.29 5.30 8.61
C TYR A 301 7.63 5.61 7.27
N SER A 302 7.31 6.88 7.00
CA SER A 302 6.85 7.30 5.70
C SER A 302 8.00 7.33 4.69
N THR A 303 7.66 7.16 3.41
CA THR A 303 8.62 7.22 2.31
C THR A 303 8.21 8.31 1.33
N THR A 304 9.11 9.25 1.05
CA THR A 304 8.95 10.22 -0.03
C THR A 304 9.75 9.78 -1.26
N ILE A 305 9.32 10.26 -2.42
CA ILE A 305 10.04 10.07 -3.68
C ILE A 305 10.71 11.39 -4.02
N GLY A 306 12.01 11.34 -4.28
CA GLY A 306 12.81 12.45 -4.77
C GLY A 306 13.55 12.09 -6.05
N THR A 307 14.34 13.03 -6.54
CA THR A 307 15.23 12.82 -7.67
C THR A 307 16.66 13.09 -7.23
N MET A 308 17.55 12.13 -7.45
CA MET A 308 18.97 12.33 -7.34
C MET A 308 19.43 13.15 -8.55
N CYS A 309 19.89 14.37 -8.30
CA CYS A 309 20.37 15.30 -9.32
C CYS A 309 21.88 15.45 -9.20
N TYR A 310 22.58 15.55 -10.32
CA TYR A 310 24.02 15.72 -10.35
C TYR A 310 24.40 16.99 -11.11
N VAL A 311 25.41 17.70 -10.59
CA VAL A 311 25.91 18.92 -11.21
C VAL A 311 26.76 18.58 -12.43
N SER A 312 26.39 19.09 -13.60
CA SER A 312 27.14 18.83 -14.83
C SER A 312 28.38 19.72 -14.96
N PRO A 313 29.35 19.33 -15.80
CA PRO A 313 30.46 20.21 -16.19
C PRO A 313 30.02 21.56 -16.78
N ALA A 314 28.82 21.63 -17.35
CA ALA A 314 28.23 22.86 -17.89
C ALA A 314 27.58 23.76 -16.82
N GLY A 315 27.69 23.40 -15.53
CA GLY A 315 27.13 24.14 -14.41
C GLY A 315 25.62 23.97 -14.23
N THR A 316 24.99 23.04 -14.96
CA THR A 316 23.57 22.74 -14.74
C THR A 316 23.41 21.94 -13.44
N PRO A 317 22.55 22.38 -12.49
CA PRO A 317 22.45 21.76 -11.18
C PRO A 317 21.79 20.38 -11.21
N CYS A 318 21.04 20.06 -12.26
CA CYS A 318 20.49 18.73 -12.48
C CYS A 318 20.61 18.35 -13.96
N ALA A 319 21.64 17.58 -14.30
CA ALA A 319 21.77 17.00 -15.63
C ALA A 319 20.65 15.99 -15.88
N ARG A 320 19.68 16.29 -16.77
CA ARG A 320 18.52 15.41 -17.02
C ARG A 320 18.91 13.99 -17.41
N ILE A 321 20.04 13.81 -18.08
CA ILE A 321 20.56 12.49 -18.50
C ILE A 321 21.09 11.64 -17.35
N ALA A 322 21.48 12.27 -16.24
CA ALA A 322 22.05 11.61 -15.06
C ALA A 322 21.07 11.58 -13.87
N ALA A 323 19.89 12.22 -14.00
CA ALA A 323 18.91 12.30 -12.95
C ALA A 323 18.23 10.94 -12.74
N GLN A 324 18.10 10.50 -11.49
CA GLN A 324 17.52 9.20 -11.17
C GLN A 324 16.52 9.31 -10.01
N ALA A 325 15.43 8.54 -10.06
CA ALA A 325 14.50 8.48 -8.93
C ALA A 325 15.18 7.85 -7.71
N VAL A 326 14.91 8.43 -6.54
CA VAL A 326 15.40 7.94 -5.25
C VAL A 326 14.24 7.96 -4.26
N ARG A 327 14.16 6.96 -3.39
CA ARG A 327 13.17 6.91 -2.31
C ARG A 327 13.85 7.17 -0.99
N VAL A 328 13.23 7.96 -0.13
CA VAL A 328 13.77 8.30 1.19
C VAL A 328 12.77 7.86 2.24
N THR A 329 13.19 7.06 3.23
CA THR A 329 12.34 6.64 4.36
C THR A 329 12.85 7.23 5.66
N HIS A 330 11.95 7.79 6.48
CA HIS A 330 12.27 8.25 7.83
C HIS A 330 12.24 7.08 8.81
N CYS A 331 13.37 6.71 9.39
CA CYS A 331 13.48 5.60 10.36
C CYS A 331 13.54 6.09 11.82
N GLY A 332 13.15 7.35 12.07
CA GLY A 332 13.11 7.98 13.39
C GLY A 332 14.45 8.58 13.80
N ALA A 333 15.47 7.74 13.96
CA ALA A 333 16.80 8.19 14.35
C ALA A 333 17.72 8.53 13.14
N TYR A 334 17.28 8.22 11.92
CA TYR A 334 18.05 8.41 10.69
C TYR A 334 17.15 8.25 9.45
N PHE A 335 17.72 8.56 8.29
CA PHE A 335 17.11 8.29 6.99
C PHE A 335 17.81 7.15 6.27
N VAL A 336 17.06 6.42 5.45
CA VAL A 336 17.59 5.45 4.49
C VAL A 336 17.15 5.83 3.08
N PHE A 337 18.03 5.61 2.11
CA PHE A 337 17.89 6.05 0.73
C PHE A 337 17.94 4.83 -0.20
N ASP A 338 16.92 4.62 -1.00
CA ASP A 338 16.92 3.61 -2.06
C ASP A 338 17.71 4.15 -3.25
N MET A 339 19.02 3.92 -3.22
CA MET A 339 19.95 4.52 -4.16
C MET A 339 20.00 3.70 -5.45
N PRO A 340 19.84 4.32 -6.63
CA PRO A 340 20.13 3.67 -7.91
C PRO A 340 21.65 3.57 -8.12
N VAL A 341 22.08 2.68 -9.03
CA VAL A 341 23.46 2.69 -9.53
C VAL A 341 23.64 3.92 -10.41
N ALA A 342 24.71 4.69 -10.20
CA ALA A 342 24.96 5.85 -11.04
C ALA A 342 25.22 5.42 -12.50
N PRO A 343 24.64 6.11 -13.50
CA PRO A 343 24.71 5.70 -14.90
C PRO A 343 26.11 5.84 -15.50
N GLU A 344 26.92 6.77 -14.98
CA GLU A 344 28.26 7.05 -15.44
C GLU A 344 29.14 7.65 -14.33
N CYS A 345 30.45 7.60 -14.53
CA CYS A 345 31.43 8.25 -13.67
C CYS A 345 31.70 9.65 -14.25
N PRO A 346 31.81 10.73 -13.45
CA PRO A 346 32.17 10.75 -12.04
C PRO A 346 31.03 11.17 -11.08
N LEU A 347 29.81 10.67 -11.31
CA LEU A 347 28.63 10.97 -10.50
C LEU A 347 28.73 10.34 -9.11
N ARG A 348 28.50 11.13 -8.05
CA ARG A 348 28.61 10.65 -6.67
C ARG A 348 27.70 11.41 -5.72
N ALA A 349 26.96 10.71 -4.86
CA ALA A 349 26.12 11.36 -3.86
C ALA A 349 26.95 12.12 -2.82
N CYS A 350 26.58 13.38 -2.59
CA CYS A 350 27.15 14.22 -1.54
C CYS A 350 26.27 14.19 -0.29
N SER A 351 26.90 14.12 0.88
CA SER A 351 26.24 13.97 2.17
C SER A 351 26.58 15.09 3.14
N ILE A 352 25.78 15.24 4.18
CA ILE A 352 25.96 16.24 5.24
C ILE A 352 25.52 15.66 6.58
N ASP A 353 26.07 16.19 7.67
CA ASP A 353 25.47 16.04 8.99
C ASP A 353 24.38 17.09 9.15
N GLN A 354 23.13 16.72 8.88
CA GLN A 354 21.99 17.55 9.24
C GLN A 354 21.40 17.08 10.57
N PRO A 355 21.18 18.00 11.54
CA PRO A 355 20.36 17.68 12.70
C PRO A 355 18.94 17.42 12.21
N MET A 356 18.37 16.27 12.59
CA MET A 356 17.00 15.95 12.21
C MET A 356 16.05 16.97 12.86
N PRO A 357 15.11 17.57 12.12
CA PRO A 357 14.05 18.36 12.72
C PRO A 357 13.21 17.41 13.59
N PHE A 358 13.32 17.58 14.91
CA PHE A 358 12.56 16.81 15.90
C PHE A 358 11.06 17.05 15.77
#